data_AF-A0A961DY50-F1
#
_entry.id   AF-A0A961DY50-F1
#
_cell.length_a   1.000
_cell.length_b   1.000
_cell.length_c   1.000
_cell.angle_alpha   90.00
_cell.angle_beta   90.00
_cell.angle_gamma   90.00
#
_symmetry.space_group_name_H-M   'P 1'
#
loop_
_entity.id
_entity.type
_entity.pdbx_description
1 polymer ?
#
loop_
_entity_poly.entity_id
_entity_poly.type
_entity_poly.pdbx_seq_one_letter_code
_entity_poly.pdbx_strand_id
1 'polypeptide(L)'
;MIHYLTLDDVLAAAEAHLGHPADVGDYGLLESAVARPQATVFGEDAYPDLHQKAAALLQSLATNQALIDGNKRTAFVATALFYMMNGHRIPAEPEDELFDFVIAVATRDLTAVLAIAVGLTRWVRPAPGRSKARHDRDGANADPSHRPSSGQHPPAAEHQAQPDKGAQPRPDAGQPPPEPQR
;
A
#
# COMPACT_ATOMS: atom_id res chain seq x y z
N MET A 1 -14.65 17.22 -10.89
CA MET A 1 -14.70 15.79 -11.26
C MET A 1 -13.87 15.03 -10.22
N ILE A 2 -14.35 13.88 -9.76
CA ILE A 2 -13.61 13.06 -8.79
C ILE A 2 -12.69 12.12 -9.57
N HIS A 3 -11.42 12.10 -9.19
CA HIS A 3 -10.42 11.17 -9.71
C HIS A 3 -10.36 9.95 -8.79
N TYR A 4 -10.56 8.76 -9.36
CA TYR A 4 -10.53 7.50 -8.63
C TYR A 4 -9.19 6.80 -8.77
N LEU A 5 -8.83 6.04 -7.74
CA LEU A 5 -7.67 5.17 -7.78
C LEU A 5 -7.95 3.96 -8.65
N THR A 6 -6.92 3.53 -9.35
CA THR A 6 -6.82 2.19 -9.93
C THR A 6 -6.20 1.22 -8.93
N LEU A 7 -6.30 -0.07 -9.22
CA LEU A 7 -5.59 -1.11 -8.46
C LEU A 7 -4.08 -0.83 -8.43
N ASP A 8 -3.51 -0.47 -9.57
CA ASP A 8 -2.09 -0.17 -9.73
C ASP A 8 -1.68 1.04 -8.88
N ASP A 9 -2.52 2.09 -8.79
CA ASP A 9 -2.24 3.23 -7.92
C ASP A 9 -2.16 2.82 -6.45
N VAL A 10 -3.03 1.90 -6.00
CA VAL A 10 -3.02 1.40 -4.61
C VAL A 10 -1.78 0.55 -4.35
N LEU A 11 -1.41 -0.34 -5.26
CA LEU A 11 -0.21 -1.17 -5.11
C LEU A 11 1.07 -0.33 -5.15
N ALA A 12 1.15 0.66 -6.04
CA ALA A 12 2.27 1.59 -6.11
C ALA A 12 2.38 2.45 -4.84
N ALA A 13 1.24 2.92 -4.31
CA ALA A 13 1.22 3.67 -3.05
C ALA A 13 1.64 2.81 -1.86
N ALA A 14 1.18 1.54 -1.83
CA ALA A 14 1.58 0.57 -0.82
C ALA A 14 3.08 0.32 -0.89
N GLU A 15 3.64 0.04 -2.06
CA GLU A 15 5.08 -0.22 -2.23
C GLU A 15 5.92 0.97 -1.78
N ALA A 16 5.55 2.19 -2.20
CA ALA A 16 6.25 3.41 -1.82
C ALA A 16 6.26 3.64 -0.29
N HIS A 17 5.22 3.19 0.41
CA HIS A 17 5.09 3.38 1.85
C HIS A 17 5.65 2.21 2.68
N LEU A 18 5.53 0.98 2.20
CA LEU A 18 6.05 -0.23 2.86
C LEU A 18 7.55 -0.41 2.60
N GLY A 19 8.09 0.18 1.53
CA GLY A 19 9.47 0.00 1.09
C GLY A 19 9.72 -1.28 0.30
N HIS A 20 8.68 -2.05 0.02
CA HIS A 20 8.69 -3.26 -0.80
C HIS A 20 7.30 -3.50 -1.41
N PRO A 21 7.17 -4.27 -2.50
CA PRO A 21 5.88 -4.64 -3.06
C PRO A 21 4.97 -5.31 -2.02
N ALA A 22 3.67 -4.97 -2.05
CA ALA A 22 2.69 -5.59 -1.17
C ALA A 22 2.36 -7.02 -1.66
N ASP A 23 2.40 -7.99 -0.75
CA ASP A 23 1.97 -9.35 -1.04
C ASP A 23 0.44 -9.43 -1.02
N VAL A 24 -0.15 -9.63 -2.21
CA VAL A 24 -1.60 -9.75 -2.38
C VAL A 24 -2.03 -11.19 -2.12
N GLY A 25 -2.90 -11.40 -1.15
CA GLY A 25 -3.51 -12.70 -0.88
C GLY A 25 -4.75 -12.96 -1.74
N ASP A 26 -5.54 -11.91 -2.00
CA ASP A 26 -6.75 -11.98 -2.81
C ASP A 26 -6.95 -10.69 -3.62
N TYR A 27 -6.74 -10.79 -4.94
CA TYR A 27 -6.93 -9.68 -5.86
C TYR A 27 -8.40 -9.26 -6.01
N GLY A 28 -9.35 -10.19 -5.92
CA GLY A 28 -10.77 -9.87 -6.01
C GLY A 28 -11.25 -9.04 -4.84
N LEU A 29 -10.77 -9.35 -3.62
CA LEU A 29 -11.05 -8.51 -2.45
C LEU A 29 -10.42 -7.12 -2.58
N LEU A 30 -9.20 -7.04 -3.12
CA LEU A 30 -8.51 -5.76 -3.32
C LEU A 30 -9.26 -4.89 -4.34
N GLU A 31 -9.56 -5.43 -5.52
CA GLU A 31 -10.32 -4.75 -6.57
C GLU A 31 -11.68 -4.28 -6.08
N SER A 32 -12.40 -5.12 -5.34
CA SER A 32 -13.70 -4.77 -4.74
C SER A 32 -13.59 -3.56 -3.80
N ALA A 33 -12.53 -3.51 -2.98
CA ALA A 33 -12.31 -2.37 -2.09
C ALA A 33 -11.96 -1.08 -2.83
N VAL A 34 -11.15 -1.17 -3.89
CA VAL A 34 -10.79 -0.01 -4.73
C VAL A 34 -11.98 0.50 -5.53
N ALA A 35 -12.88 -0.38 -5.97
CA ALA A 35 -14.09 -0.01 -6.70
C ALA A 35 -15.18 0.59 -5.81
N ARG A 36 -15.18 0.28 -4.51
CA ARG A 36 -16.24 0.68 -3.57
C ARG A 36 -16.61 2.17 -3.58
N PRO A 37 -15.69 3.15 -3.69
CA PRO A 37 -16.04 4.57 -3.76
C PRO A 37 -16.91 4.97 -4.96
N GLN A 38 -17.00 4.10 -5.97
CA GLN A 38 -17.83 4.29 -7.17
C GLN A 38 -19.16 3.52 -7.10
N ALA A 39 -19.45 2.86 -5.96
CA ALA A 39 -20.67 2.08 -5.81
C ALA A 39 -21.93 2.94 -5.91
N THR A 40 -22.96 2.38 -6.53
CA THR A 40 -24.27 3.02 -6.70
C THR A 40 -25.36 2.21 -6.03
N VAL A 41 -26.37 2.87 -5.47
CA VAL A 41 -27.55 2.27 -4.86
C VAL A 41 -28.79 2.89 -5.51
N PHE A 42 -29.67 2.05 -6.08
CA PHE A 42 -30.83 2.50 -6.86
C PHE A 42 -30.52 3.48 -8.01
N GLY A 43 -29.33 3.35 -8.61
CA GLY A 43 -28.87 4.20 -9.71
C GLY A 43 -28.23 5.52 -9.26
N GLU A 44 -28.24 5.82 -7.96
CA GLU A 44 -27.63 7.00 -7.37
C GLU A 44 -26.28 6.66 -6.71
N ASP A 45 -25.40 7.64 -6.59
CA ASP A 45 -24.11 7.47 -5.92
C ASP A 45 -24.31 7.09 -4.45
N ALA A 46 -23.72 5.97 -4.02
CA ALA A 46 -23.79 5.53 -2.62
C ALA A 46 -23.01 6.48 -1.69
N TYR A 47 -22.06 7.23 -2.24
CA TYR A 47 -21.17 8.13 -1.53
C TYR A 47 -21.13 9.49 -2.25
N PRO A 48 -22.08 10.40 -1.96
CA PRO A 48 -22.29 11.60 -2.78
C PRO A 48 -21.14 12.61 -2.77
N ASP A 49 -20.31 12.62 -1.73
CA ASP A 49 -19.19 13.55 -1.58
C ASP A 49 -17.82 12.86 -1.47
N LEU A 50 -16.76 13.67 -1.65
CA LEU A 50 -15.37 13.22 -1.63
C LEU A 50 -14.99 12.52 -0.32
N HIS A 51 -15.45 13.02 0.83
CA HIS A 51 -15.11 12.46 2.14
C HIS A 51 -15.81 11.12 2.37
N GLN A 52 -17.07 10.99 1.94
CA GLN A 52 -17.78 9.71 1.97
C GLN A 52 -17.11 8.66 1.08
N LYS A 53 -16.63 9.06 -0.10
CA LYS A 53 -15.88 8.18 -1.01
C LYS A 53 -14.55 7.74 -0.41
N ALA A 54 -13.80 8.68 0.18
CA ALA A 54 -12.55 8.39 0.87
C ALA A 54 -12.77 7.48 2.09
N ALA A 55 -13.83 7.70 2.85
CA ALA A 55 -14.21 6.87 3.99
C ALA A 55 -14.57 5.44 3.57
N ALA A 56 -15.31 5.30 2.46
CA ALA A 56 -15.63 3.99 1.91
C ALA A 56 -14.38 3.23 1.47
N LEU A 57 -13.44 3.91 0.81
CA LEU A 57 -12.14 3.35 0.43
C LEU A 57 -11.35 2.89 1.66
N LEU A 58 -11.13 3.78 2.62
CA LEU A 58 -10.39 3.53 3.85
C LEU A 58 -10.94 2.31 4.58
N GLN A 59 -12.26 2.30 4.84
CA GLN A 59 -12.90 1.23 5.58
C GLN A 59 -12.79 -0.11 4.83
N SER A 60 -12.93 -0.10 3.50
CA SER A 60 -12.90 -1.35 2.72
C SER A 60 -11.50 -1.96 2.70
N LEU A 61 -10.48 -1.16 2.40
CA LEU A 61 -9.08 -1.62 2.37
C LEU A 61 -8.58 -2.03 3.75
N ALA A 62 -9.01 -1.35 4.81
CA ALA A 62 -8.57 -1.65 6.16
C ALA A 62 -9.17 -2.95 6.71
N THR A 63 -10.34 -3.37 6.22
CA THR A 63 -11.15 -4.43 6.85
C THR A 63 -11.43 -5.66 5.99
N ASN A 64 -10.99 -5.70 4.73
CA ASN A 64 -11.22 -6.83 3.80
C ASN A 64 -10.11 -7.89 3.77
N GLN A 65 -8.95 -7.64 4.40
CA GLN A 65 -7.80 -8.57 4.44
C GLN A 65 -7.33 -9.05 3.05
N ALA A 66 -7.32 -8.17 2.04
CA ALA A 66 -6.89 -8.53 0.69
C ALA A 66 -5.37 -8.76 0.57
N LEU A 67 -4.58 -8.13 1.44
CA LEU A 67 -3.12 -8.30 1.51
C LEU A 67 -2.73 -9.29 2.62
N ILE A 68 -1.60 -9.97 2.45
CA ILE A 68 -1.01 -10.85 3.46
C ILE A 68 -0.62 -10.06 4.73
N ASP A 69 0.00 -8.89 4.53
CA ASP A 69 0.26 -7.90 5.58
C ASP A 69 0.10 -6.48 5.02
N GLY A 70 0.00 -5.49 5.91
CA GLY A 70 0.04 -4.09 5.52
C GLY A 70 -1.31 -3.52 5.10
N ASN A 71 -2.43 -4.24 5.28
CA ASN A 71 -3.77 -3.74 4.94
C ASN A 71 -4.07 -2.36 5.54
N LYS A 72 -3.77 -2.15 6.83
CA LYS A 72 -4.01 -0.86 7.51
C LYS A 72 -3.15 0.28 6.94
N ARG A 73 -1.86 0.01 6.73
CA ARG A 73 -0.88 0.96 6.15
C ARG A 73 -1.26 1.32 4.71
N THR A 74 -1.63 0.32 3.93
CA THR A 74 -2.12 0.47 2.56
C THR A 74 -3.42 1.26 2.50
N ALA A 75 -4.38 0.98 3.38
CA ALA A 75 -5.62 1.73 3.45
C ALA A 75 -5.39 3.21 3.75
N PHE A 76 -4.49 3.52 4.68
CA PHE A 76 -4.10 4.89 4.98
C PHE A 76 -3.47 5.61 3.78
N VAL A 77 -2.41 5.03 3.20
CA VAL A 77 -1.69 5.69 2.10
C VAL A 77 -2.55 5.80 0.83
N ALA A 78 -3.37 4.80 0.53
CA ALA A 78 -4.33 4.87 -0.57
C ALA A 78 -5.35 6.00 -0.33
N THR A 79 -5.86 6.15 0.90
CA THR A 79 -6.78 7.24 1.24
C THR A 79 -6.11 8.61 1.11
N ALA A 80 -4.86 8.74 1.55
CA ALA A 80 -4.08 9.96 1.37
C ALA A 80 -3.84 10.29 -0.12
N LEU A 81 -3.50 9.28 -0.95
CA LEU A 81 -3.35 9.43 -2.39
C LEU A 81 -4.66 9.83 -3.07
N PHE A 82 -5.78 9.22 -2.67
CA PHE A 82 -7.10 9.57 -3.17
C PHE A 82 -7.42 11.05 -2.92
N TYR A 83 -7.18 11.57 -1.71
CA TYR A 83 -7.33 13.01 -1.45
C TYR A 83 -6.38 13.85 -2.32
N MET A 84 -5.13 13.42 -2.47
CA MET A 84 -4.11 14.11 -3.26
C MET A 84 -4.49 14.26 -4.74
N MET A 85 -5.02 13.21 -5.35
CA MET A 85 -5.54 13.25 -6.73
C MET A 85 -6.74 14.19 -6.88
N ASN A 86 -7.46 14.42 -5.79
CA ASN A 86 -8.64 15.28 -5.73
C ASN A 86 -8.35 16.67 -5.14
N GLY A 87 -7.08 17.11 -5.14
CA GLY A 87 -6.69 18.47 -4.75
C GLY A 87 -6.66 18.74 -3.25
N HIS A 88 -6.65 17.69 -2.44
CA HIS A 88 -6.63 17.75 -0.98
C HIS A 88 -5.40 17.00 -0.44
N ARG A 89 -5.02 17.21 0.81
CA ARG A 89 -3.94 16.48 1.46
C ARG A 89 -4.32 16.15 2.90
N ILE A 90 -3.88 14.99 3.35
CA ILE A 90 -3.82 14.58 4.76
C ILE A 90 -2.34 14.58 5.15
N PRO A 91 -1.97 14.84 6.42
CA PRO A 91 -0.59 14.69 6.89
C PRO A 91 0.01 13.35 6.45
N ALA A 92 1.23 13.40 5.89
CA ALA A 92 1.94 12.21 5.42
C ALA A 92 2.43 11.34 6.59
N GLU A 93 2.77 11.99 7.70
CA GLU A 93 3.02 11.36 8.98
C GLU A 93 1.79 11.61 9.85
N PRO A 94 1.00 10.56 10.17
CA PRO A 94 -0.13 10.73 11.05
C PRO A 94 0.37 11.07 12.45
N GLU A 95 -0.12 12.18 13.00
CA GLU A 95 -0.11 12.40 14.45
C GLU A 95 -0.85 11.23 15.12
N ASP A 96 -0.55 10.96 16.40
CA ASP A 96 -1.11 9.83 17.16
C ASP A 96 -2.64 9.70 16.99
N GLU A 97 -3.37 10.83 16.98
CA GLU A 97 -4.82 10.86 16.80
C GLU A 97 -5.31 10.33 15.45
N LEU A 98 -4.60 10.64 14.35
CA LEU A 98 -4.97 10.16 13.02
C LEU A 98 -4.65 8.67 12.88
N PHE A 99 -3.55 8.23 13.48
CA PHE A 99 -3.21 6.82 13.54
C PHE A 99 -4.28 6.04 14.31
N ASP A 100 -4.63 6.49 15.51
CA ASP A 100 -5.68 5.88 16.34
C ASP A 100 -7.04 5.86 15.64
N PHE A 101 -7.37 6.93 14.90
CA PHE A 101 -8.57 6.98 14.08
C PHE A 101 -8.58 5.89 12.98
N VAL A 102 -7.48 5.71 12.25
CA VAL A 102 -7.35 4.65 11.24
C VAL A 102 -7.41 3.27 11.88
N ILE A 103 -6.80 3.09 13.05
CA ILE A 103 -6.88 1.85 13.82
C ILE A 103 -8.33 1.55 14.19
N ALA A 104 -9.09 2.52 14.71
CA ALA A 104 -10.50 2.35 15.07
C ALA A 104 -11.36 1.91 13.88
N VAL A 105 -11.08 2.41 12.68
CA VAL A 105 -11.73 1.93 11.45
C VAL A 105 -11.34 0.49 11.13
N ALA A 106 -10.05 0.16 11.21
CA ALA A 106 -9.53 -1.16 10.89
C ALA A 106 -9.97 -2.25 11.87
N THR A 107 -10.11 -1.92 13.16
CA THR A 107 -10.63 -2.81 14.21
C THR A 107 -12.15 -2.91 14.22
N ARG A 108 -12.83 -2.13 13.36
CA ARG A 108 -14.30 -2.02 13.27
C ARG A 108 -14.95 -1.44 14.54
N ASP A 109 -14.20 -0.64 15.30
CA ASP A 109 -14.76 0.18 16.38
C ASP A 109 -15.50 1.41 15.80
N LEU A 110 -15.05 1.91 14.64
CA LEU A 110 -15.71 2.94 13.86
C LEU A 110 -16.12 2.40 12.48
N THR A 111 -17.42 2.07 12.33
CA THR A 111 -17.93 1.38 11.13
C THR A 111 -18.78 2.24 10.21
N ALA A 112 -19.43 3.28 10.75
CA ALA A 112 -20.33 4.12 9.96
C ALA A 112 -19.53 5.01 8.98
N VAL A 113 -19.73 4.80 7.68
CA VAL A 113 -19.02 5.56 6.63
C VAL A 113 -19.15 7.07 6.81
N LEU A 114 -20.34 7.55 7.19
CA LEU A 114 -20.55 8.99 7.42
C LEU A 114 -19.74 9.50 8.62
N ALA A 115 -19.63 8.72 9.70
CA ALA A 115 -18.82 9.11 10.86
C ALA A 115 -17.33 9.11 10.52
N ILE A 116 -16.88 8.15 9.71
CA ILE A 116 -15.50 8.12 9.18
C ILE A 116 -15.25 9.35 8.30
N ALA A 117 -16.19 9.68 7.41
CA ALA A 117 -16.08 10.84 6.51
C ALA A 117 -15.95 12.15 7.31
N VAL A 118 -16.83 12.35 8.30
CA VAL A 118 -16.77 13.50 9.22
C VAL A 118 -15.45 13.53 9.98
N GLY A 119 -14.96 12.39 10.47
CA GLY A 119 -13.67 12.28 11.14
C GLY A 119 -12.51 12.75 10.27
N LEU A 120 -12.44 12.28 9.02
CA LEU A 120 -11.38 12.64 8.07
C LEU A 120 -11.25 14.15 7.84
N THR A 121 -12.35 14.90 7.90
CA THR A 121 -12.34 16.37 7.69
C THR A 121 -11.39 17.12 8.63
N ARG A 122 -11.11 16.58 9.82
CA ARG A 122 -10.21 17.20 10.81
C ARG A 122 -8.80 17.40 10.27
N TRP A 123 -8.33 16.46 9.46
CA TRP A 123 -6.96 16.43 8.94
C TRP A 123 -6.84 16.85 7.48
N VAL A 124 -7.95 16.84 6.73
CA VAL A 124 -7.93 17.21 5.30
C VAL A 124 -7.73 18.71 5.14
N ARG A 125 -6.76 19.09 4.29
CA ARG A 125 -6.49 20.48 3.88
C ARG A 125 -6.43 20.57 2.36
N PRO A 126 -6.77 21.70 1.73
CA PRO A 126 -6.52 21.91 0.30
C PRO A 126 -5.03 21.73 -0.01
N ALA A 127 -4.68 21.02 -1.07
CA ALA A 127 -3.29 20.92 -1.51
C ALA A 127 -2.82 22.29 -2.05
N PRO A 128 -1.56 22.72 -1.81
CA PRO A 128 -1.04 23.89 -2.48
C PRO A 128 -1.07 23.60 -3.98
N GLY A 129 -1.59 24.53 -4.79
CA GLY A 129 -1.83 24.29 -6.21
C GLY A 129 -0.61 23.69 -6.90
N ARG A 130 -0.73 22.45 -7.40
CA ARG A 130 0.27 21.88 -8.30
C ARG A 130 0.27 22.72 -9.57
N SER A 131 1.35 23.47 -9.81
CA SER A 131 1.69 23.82 -11.18
C SER A 131 1.82 22.52 -11.97
N LYS A 132 1.02 22.44 -13.03
CA LYS A 132 0.94 21.36 -14.02
C LYS A 132 2.35 20.89 -14.40
N ALA A 133 2.83 19.82 -13.77
CA ALA A 133 4.10 19.21 -14.12
C ALA A 133 3.92 17.69 -14.06
N ARG A 134 3.95 17.13 -15.27
CA ARG A 134 4.30 15.74 -15.59
C ARG A 134 3.20 14.72 -15.33
N HIS A 135 2.51 14.37 -16.41
CA HIS A 135 2.29 12.97 -16.81
C HIS A 135 2.08 12.92 -18.33
N ASP A 136 3.06 13.43 -19.08
CA ASP A 136 3.32 12.96 -20.45
C ASP A 136 4.09 11.66 -20.29
N ARG A 137 3.37 10.55 -20.17
CA ARG A 137 3.89 9.24 -20.57
C ARG A 137 3.29 8.92 -21.93
N ASP A 138 3.78 9.66 -22.93
CA ASP A 138 3.68 9.25 -24.33
C ASP A 138 4.44 7.94 -24.51
N GLY A 139 3.76 6.99 -25.13
CA GLY A 139 4.33 5.72 -25.53
C GLY A 139 5.48 5.92 -26.51
N ALA A 140 6.69 5.64 -26.07
CA ALA A 140 7.79 5.32 -26.96
C ALA A 140 7.89 3.79 -27.04
N ASN A 141 7.15 3.24 -28.00
CA ASN A 141 7.36 1.92 -28.56
C ASN A 141 8.80 1.86 -29.10
N ALA A 142 9.68 1.11 -28.44
CA ALA A 142 11.04 0.87 -28.90
C ALA A 142 11.02 -0.27 -29.94
N ASP A 143 11.11 0.10 -31.21
CA ASP A 143 11.40 -0.80 -32.34
C ASP A 143 12.85 -1.34 -32.22
N PRO A 144 13.07 -2.66 -32.10
CA PRO A 144 14.39 -3.24 -31.95
C PRO A 144 14.95 -3.65 -33.31
N SER A 145 15.23 -2.68 -34.18
CA SER A 145 15.76 -2.95 -35.50
C SER A 145 16.87 -1.97 -35.84
N HIS A 146 18.06 -2.12 -35.26
CA HIS A 146 19.35 -1.87 -35.94
C HIS A 146 20.54 -2.28 -35.03
N ARG A 147 21.19 -3.39 -35.40
CA ARG A 147 22.59 -3.67 -35.02
C ARG A 147 23.51 -2.67 -35.71
N PRO A 148 24.69 -2.42 -35.14
CA PRO A 148 25.87 -2.82 -35.89
C PRO A 148 26.80 -3.74 -35.09
N SER A 149 27.35 -4.66 -35.86
CA SER A 149 28.33 -5.67 -35.52
C SER A 149 29.74 -5.07 -35.49
N SER A 150 30.58 -5.62 -34.59
CA SER A 150 32.04 -5.87 -34.73
C SER A 150 32.94 -5.12 -33.76
N GLY A 151 33.68 -5.88 -32.94
CA GLY A 151 34.82 -5.36 -32.17
C GLY A 151 35.34 -6.26 -31.05
N GLN A 152 35.82 -7.46 -31.40
CA GLN A 152 36.97 -8.20 -30.83
C GLN A 152 37.26 -8.20 -29.30
N HIS A 153 37.01 -9.37 -28.67
CA HIS A 153 37.80 -10.23 -27.74
C HIS A 153 39.03 -9.70 -26.92
N PRO A 154 39.50 -10.41 -25.84
CA PRO A 154 39.75 -9.95 -24.47
C PRO A 154 41.24 -10.18 -24.07
N PRO A 155 41.69 -10.27 -22.77
CA PRO A 155 41.51 -11.46 -21.91
C PRO A 155 41.43 -11.17 -20.37
N ALA A 156 40.74 -12.00 -19.57
CA ALA A 156 41.24 -13.02 -18.61
C ALA A 156 42.10 -12.55 -17.40
N ALA A 157 41.66 -12.90 -16.19
CA ALA A 157 42.41 -13.51 -15.05
C ALA A 157 41.59 -13.31 -13.74
N GLU A 158 40.97 -14.33 -13.14
CA GLU A 158 41.54 -15.33 -12.21
C GLU A 158 42.22 -14.76 -10.95
N HIS A 159 41.58 -14.94 -9.79
CA HIS A 159 42.12 -15.26 -8.44
C HIS A 159 40.93 -15.20 -7.45
N GLN A 160 40.68 -16.06 -6.48
CA GLN A 160 41.22 -17.35 -6.03
C GLN A 160 40.24 -17.86 -4.96
N ALA A 161 40.16 -19.17 -4.79
CA ALA A 161 39.28 -19.86 -3.85
C ALA A 161 39.97 -20.20 -2.51
N GLN A 162 39.18 -20.16 -1.42
CA GLN A 162 39.22 -21.02 -0.20
C GLN A 162 40.40 -20.92 0.80
N PRO A 163 40.32 -21.44 2.07
CA PRO A 163 39.29 -22.35 2.66
C PRO A 163 38.78 -22.05 4.09
N ASP A 164 37.62 -22.65 4.38
CA ASP A 164 37.23 -23.48 5.55
C ASP A 164 38.10 -23.50 6.83
N LYS A 165 37.44 -23.32 8.00
CA LYS A 165 37.67 -24.08 9.25
C LYS A 165 36.75 -23.61 10.39
N GLY A 166 35.99 -24.54 10.98
CA GLY A 166 35.50 -24.37 12.36
C GLY A 166 34.24 -25.15 12.73
N ALA A 167 34.36 -26.47 12.84
CA ALA A 167 33.32 -27.37 13.34
C ALA A 167 32.88 -27.08 14.80
N GLN A 168 31.63 -27.44 15.09
CA GLN A 168 31.00 -27.51 16.43
C GLN A 168 31.71 -28.54 17.35
N PRO A 169 31.39 -28.58 18.67
CA PRO A 169 30.25 -29.41 19.11
C PRO A 169 29.42 -28.83 20.29
N ARG A 170 28.18 -29.32 20.39
CA ARG A 170 27.31 -29.28 21.60
C ARG A 170 27.89 -30.17 22.72
N PRO A 171 27.49 -29.96 23.98
CA PRO A 171 26.50 -30.86 24.62
C PRO A 171 25.49 -30.06 25.48
N ASP A 172 24.18 -30.32 25.44
CA ASP A 172 23.39 -31.38 26.09
C ASP A 172 23.17 -31.21 27.62
N ALA A 173 21.93 -31.53 28.02
CA ALA A 173 21.36 -31.72 29.36
C ALA A 173 20.87 -30.51 30.18
N GLY A 174 19.55 -30.46 30.38
CA GLY A 174 18.88 -29.65 31.40
C GLY A 174 17.35 -29.76 31.35
N GLN A 175 16.81 -30.90 31.78
CA GLN A 175 15.38 -31.25 31.92
C GLN A 175 14.45 -30.13 32.46
N PRO A 176 13.17 -30.10 32.04
CA PRO A 176 12.15 -29.27 32.70
C PRO A 176 11.75 -29.87 34.06
N PRO A 177 11.44 -29.04 35.08
CA PRO A 177 10.91 -29.53 36.35
C PRO A 177 9.43 -29.99 36.22
N PRO A 178 8.98 -30.96 37.04
CA PRO A 178 7.69 -31.62 36.90
C PRO A 178 6.50 -30.83 37.52
N GLU A 179 5.31 -31.02 36.93
CA GLU A 179 4.01 -30.68 37.52
C GLU A 179 3.74 -31.47 38.82
N PRO A 180 3.14 -30.84 39.84
CA PRO A 180 2.41 -31.54 40.89
C PRO A 180 0.89 -31.59 40.61
N GLN A 181 0.37 -32.81 40.58
CA GLN A 181 -1.06 -33.13 40.59
C GLN A 181 -1.69 -32.80 41.95
N ARG A 182 -2.83 -32.09 41.96
CA ARG A 182 -4.08 -32.44 42.65
C ARG A 182 -5.20 -31.45 42.36
#